data_AF-A0A368BSF5-F1
#
_entry.id   AF-A0A368BSF5-F1
#
_cell.length_a   1.000
_cell.length_b   1.000
_cell.length_c   1.000
_cell.angle_alpha   90.00
_cell.angle_beta   90.00
_cell.angle_gamma   90.00
#
_symmetry.space_group_name_H-M   'P 1'
#
loop_
_entity.id
_entity.type
_entity.pdbx_description
1 polymer ?
#
loop_
_entity_poly.entity_id
_entity_poly.type
_entity_poly.pdbx_seq_one_letter_code
_entity_poly.pdbx_strand_id
1 'polypeptide(L)'
;MSSTEIFELTFALKVVLWVEAIVYLGIGIFEIFDDFFRKLPSWINLNGKLNAYLFMEDKMQHKFHAAICFFLGFIALNGIIEGAVTRFEIELLFIGLALIMMLLWMILPPGRLALLMLLTKPETYLSIIMFYLFSDLIRIEIFFLCLGFNIWGLIVYFLNTRKNIIPFTYKRFHDDIFEAGIPESRIKAMDKMAGHENT
;
A
#
# COMPACT_ATOMS: atom_id res chain seq x y z
N MET A 1 -11.46 11.11 -26.48
CA MET A 1 -11.54 9.78 -25.85
C MET A 1 -12.72 9.79 -24.88
N SER A 2 -13.57 8.75 -24.92
CA SER A 2 -14.76 8.61 -24.05
C SER A 2 -14.45 7.70 -22.85
N SER A 3 -15.09 7.93 -21.70
CA SER A 3 -14.93 7.08 -20.49
C SER A 3 -15.52 5.68 -20.66
N THR A 4 -16.44 5.50 -21.61
CA THR A 4 -17.15 4.25 -21.90
C THR A 4 -16.47 3.41 -22.97
N GLU A 5 -15.27 3.79 -23.40
CA GLU A 5 -14.49 3.01 -24.35
C GLU A 5 -14.12 1.66 -23.72
N ILE A 6 -14.30 0.58 -24.49
CA ILE A 6 -14.13 -0.79 -24.03
C ILE A 6 -12.82 -1.34 -24.61
N PHE A 7 -12.00 -1.93 -23.75
CA PHE A 7 -10.76 -2.60 -24.10
C PHE A 7 -10.91 -4.10 -23.87
N GLU A 8 -10.72 -4.90 -24.92
CA GLU A 8 -10.64 -6.35 -24.78
C GLU A 8 -9.38 -6.74 -23.99
N LEU A 9 -9.49 -7.79 -23.19
CA LEU A 9 -8.36 -8.24 -22.38
C LEU A 9 -7.30 -8.92 -23.24
N THR A 10 -6.19 -8.20 -23.45
CA THR A 10 -4.94 -8.83 -23.90
C THR A 10 -4.46 -9.84 -22.86
N PHE A 11 -3.63 -10.81 -23.27
CA PHE A 11 -3.07 -11.79 -22.34
C PHE A 11 -2.34 -11.12 -21.17
N ALA A 12 -1.52 -10.10 -21.45
CA ALA A 12 -0.77 -9.38 -20.43
C ALA A 12 -1.69 -8.66 -19.43
N LEU A 13 -2.71 -7.95 -19.93
CA LEU A 13 -3.66 -7.26 -19.06
C LEU A 13 -4.45 -8.27 -18.21
N LYS A 14 -4.89 -9.38 -18.80
CA LYS A 14 -5.57 -10.46 -18.09
C LYS A 14 -4.74 -11.03 -16.94
N VAL A 15 -3.42 -11.21 -17.14
CA VAL A 15 -2.52 -11.67 -16.07
C VAL A 15 -2.46 -10.65 -14.93
N VAL A 16 -2.30 -9.36 -15.24
CA VAL A 16 -2.26 -8.30 -14.22
C VAL A 16 -3.56 -8.25 -13.42
N LEU A 17 -4.71 -8.26 -14.10
CA LEU A 17 -6.01 -8.27 -13.43
C LEU A 17 -6.19 -9.51 -12.54
N TRP A 18 -5.66 -10.67 -12.93
CA TRP A 18 -5.72 -11.87 -12.08
C TRP A 18 -4.87 -11.72 -10.82
N VAL A 19 -3.68 -11.12 -10.94
CA VAL A 19 -2.85 -10.83 -9.77
C VAL A 19 -3.57 -9.88 -8.83
N GLU A 20 -4.17 -8.80 -9.35
CA GLU A 20 -4.95 -7.86 -8.54
C GLU A 20 -6.18 -8.52 -7.90
N ALA A 21 -6.93 -9.31 -8.67
CA ALA A 21 -8.10 -10.02 -8.16
C ALA A 21 -7.72 -11.05 -7.08
N ILE A 22 -6.61 -11.77 -7.19
CA ILE A 22 -6.21 -12.75 -6.16
C ILE A 22 -5.63 -12.04 -4.94
N VAL A 23 -4.71 -11.10 -5.15
CA VAL A 23 -3.96 -10.46 -4.07
C VAL A 23 -4.81 -9.39 -3.39
N TYR A 24 -5.30 -8.38 -4.12
CA TYR A 24 -6.02 -7.27 -3.50
C TYR A 24 -7.43 -7.65 -3.05
N LEU A 25 -8.19 -8.41 -3.83
CA LEU A 25 -9.51 -8.85 -3.37
C LEU A 25 -9.38 -9.83 -2.20
N GLY A 26 -8.39 -10.73 -2.24
CA GLY A 26 -8.10 -11.66 -1.15
C GLY A 26 -7.76 -10.95 0.15
N ILE A 27 -6.81 -9.99 0.09
CA ILE A 27 -6.45 -9.14 1.23
C ILE A 27 -7.67 -8.33 1.69
N GLY A 28 -8.37 -7.67 0.77
CA GLY A 28 -9.52 -6.82 1.08
C GLY A 28 -10.64 -7.60 1.78
N ILE A 29 -11.01 -8.78 1.29
CA ILE A 29 -12.00 -9.65 1.94
C ILE A 29 -11.51 -10.07 3.32
N PHE A 30 -10.28 -10.59 3.42
CA PHE A 30 -9.75 -11.06 4.69
C PHE A 30 -9.72 -9.94 5.74
N GLU A 31 -9.13 -8.80 5.42
CA GLU A 31 -8.95 -7.69 6.33
C GLU A 31 -10.26 -6.94 6.63
N ILE A 32 -11.29 -7.01 5.77
CA ILE A 32 -12.63 -6.51 6.12
C ILE A 32 -13.24 -7.34 7.25
N PHE A 33 -13.12 -8.67 7.20
CA PHE A 33 -13.81 -9.58 8.14
C PHE A 33 -12.95 -10.09 9.31
N ASP A 34 -11.69 -9.69 9.41
CA ASP A 34 -10.76 -10.17 10.45
C ASP A 34 -11.01 -9.63 11.87
N ASP A 35 -12.07 -8.87 12.12
CA ASP A 35 -12.33 -8.17 13.39
C ASP A 35 -12.30 -9.10 14.62
N PHE A 36 -12.69 -10.36 14.45
CA PHE A 36 -12.74 -11.35 15.52
C PHE A 36 -11.44 -12.16 15.69
N PHE A 37 -10.50 -12.05 14.76
CA PHE A 37 -9.29 -12.87 14.70
C PHE A 37 -8.00 -12.04 14.79
N ARG A 38 -8.07 -10.76 14.40
CA ARG A 38 -6.93 -9.85 14.42
C ARG A 38 -6.47 -9.60 15.85
N LYS A 39 -5.19 -9.89 16.12
CA LYS A 39 -4.56 -9.51 17.38
C LYS A 39 -4.30 -8.02 17.38
N LEU A 40 -4.78 -7.33 18.41
CA LEU A 40 -4.55 -5.91 18.56
C LEU A 40 -3.07 -5.64 18.84
N PRO A 41 -2.48 -4.61 18.20
CA PRO A 41 -1.16 -4.14 18.55
C PRO A 41 -1.04 -3.76 20.03
N SER A 42 0.11 -4.05 20.61
CA SER A 42 0.44 -3.76 22.02
C SER A 42 0.40 -2.27 22.34
N TRP A 43 0.83 -1.41 21.42
CA TRP A 43 0.85 0.06 21.57
C TRP A 43 -0.53 0.71 21.75
N ILE A 44 -1.63 -0.02 21.49
CA ILE A 44 -2.99 0.48 21.74
C ILE A 44 -3.33 0.45 23.23
N ASN A 45 -2.63 -0.35 24.03
CA ASN A 45 -2.83 -0.38 25.47
C ASN A 45 -1.96 0.67 26.16
N LEU A 46 -2.59 1.60 26.87
CA LEU A 46 -1.90 2.59 27.71
C LEU A 46 -2.20 2.28 29.17
N ASN A 47 -1.16 2.25 30.02
CA ASN A 47 -1.27 1.97 31.45
C ASN A 47 -2.04 0.67 31.77
N GLY A 48 -1.83 -0.38 30.97
CA GLY A 48 -2.49 -1.68 31.16
C GLY A 48 -3.97 -1.73 30.76
N LYS A 49 -4.50 -0.69 30.12
CA LYS A 49 -5.88 -0.63 29.63
C LYS A 49 -5.94 -0.32 28.14
N LEU A 50 -6.90 -0.94 27.45
CA LEU A 50 -7.19 -0.61 26.07
C LEU A 50 -7.59 0.86 25.94
N ASN A 51 -6.82 1.62 25.16
CA ASN A 51 -7.18 2.98 24.83
C ASN A 51 -8.20 2.98 23.68
N ALA A 52 -9.42 3.42 23.97
CA ALA A 52 -10.52 3.40 23.00
C ALA A 52 -10.23 4.28 21.76
N TYR A 53 -9.54 5.41 21.93
CA TYR A 53 -9.21 6.30 20.81
C TYR A 53 -8.18 5.65 19.88
N LEU A 54 -7.07 5.14 20.43
CA LEU A 54 -6.03 4.45 19.65
C LEU A 54 -6.58 3.18 18.97
N PHE A 55 -7.50 2.48 19.63
CA PHE A 55 -8.19 1.34 19.04
C PHE A 55 -9.03 1.74 17.82
N MET A 56 -9.79 2.83 17.92
CA MET A 56 -10.62 3.31 16.82
C MET A 56 -9.76 3.83 15.66
N GLU A 57 -8.66 4.54 15.94
CA GLU A 57 -7.70 4.99 14.92
C GLU A 57 -7.05 3.81 14.18
N ASP A 58 -6.53 2.81 14.91
CA ASP A 58 -5.95 1.60 14.31
C ASP A 58 -6.97 0.85 13.46
N LYS A 59 -8.18 0.64 13.99
CA LYS A 59 -9.25 -0.07 13.29
C LYS A 59 -9.63 0.67 12.01
N MET A 60 -9.80 1.99 12.10
CA MET A 60 -10.15 2.82 10.95
C MET A 60 -9.09 2.70 9.85
N GLN A 61 -7.81 2.86 10.18
CA GLN A 61 -6.71 2.75 9.22
C GLN A 61 -6.66 1.38 8.55
N HIS A 62 -6.75 0.30 9.35
CA HIS A 62 -6.75 -1.08 8.86
C HIS A 62 -7.91 -1.34 7.89
N LYS A 63 -9.12 -0.90 8.23
CA LYS A 63 -10.31 -1.13 7.39
C LYS A 63 -10.34 -0.25 6.14
N PHE A 64 -9.77 0.96 6.17
CA PHE A 64 -9.64 1.79 4.97
C PHE A 64 -8.71 1.17 3.93
N HIS A 65 -7.58 0.59 4.35
CA HIS A 65 -6.71 -0.15 3.43
C HIS A 65 -7.44 -1.33 2.80
N ALA A 66 -8.12 -2.14 3.63
CA ALA A 66 -8.89 -3.28 3.17
C ALA A 66 -9.99 -2.90 2.16
N ALA A 67 -10.68 -1.78 2.37
CA ALA A 67 -11.69 -1.27 1.46
C ALA A 67 -11.11 -0.89 0.09
N ILE A 68 -9.95 -0.20 0.06
CA ILE A 68 -9.28 0.16 -1.19
C ILE A 68 -8.83 -1.10 -1.95
N CYS A 69 -8.21 -2.06 -1.24
CA CYS A 69 -7.81 -3.34 -1.81
C CYS A 69 -9.01 -4.11 -2.37
N PHE A 70 -10.13 -4.13 -1.65
CA PHE A 70 -11.37 -4.75 -2.13
C PHE A 70 -11.87 -4.10 -3.42
N PHE A 71 -11.94 -2.77 -3.49
CA PHE A 71 -12.43 -2.08 -4.70
C PHE A 71 -11.52 -2.34 -5.92
N LEU A 72 -10.20 -2.28 -5.75
CA LEU A 72 -9.25 -2.59 -6.82
C LEU A 72 -9.42 -4.03 -7.31
N GLY A 73 -9.42 -4.98 -6.39
CA GLY A 73 -9.60 -6.40 -6.71
C GLY A 73 -10.96 -6.71 -7.35
N PHE A 74 -12.02 -6.00 -6.95
CA PHE A 74 -13.36 -6.17 -7.51
C PHE A 74 -13.45 -5.65 -8.94
N ILE A 75 -12.86 -4.48 -9.24
CA ILE A 75 -12.78 -3.94 -10.60
C ILE A 75 -12.01 -4.91 -11.51
N ALA A 76 -10.88 -5.43 -11.02
CA ALA A 76 -10.09 -6.40 -11.77
C ALA A 76 -10.85 -7.71 -12.03
N LEU A 77 -11.55 -8.23 -11.02
CA LEU A 77 -12.39 -9.42 -11.16
C LEU A 77 -13.53 -9.21 -12.17
N ASN A 78 -14.19 -8.05 -12.14
CA ASN A 78 -15.24 -7.71 -13.09
C ASN A 78 -14.71 -7.76 -14.52
N GLY A 79 -13.57 -7.11 -14.76
CA GLY A 79 -12.91 -7.12 -16.07
C GLY A 79 -12.58 -8.53 -16.57
N ILE A 80 -12.11 -9.41 -15.68
CA ILE A 80 -11.83 -10.81 -16.00
C ILE A 80 -13.09 -11.58 -16.41
N ILE A 81 -14.20 -11.40 -15.67
CA ILE A 81 -15.47 -12.11 -15.91
C ILE A 81 -16.08 -11.66 -17.24
N GLU A 82 -16.12 -10.36 -17.48
CA GLU A 82 -16.66 -9.77 -18.71
C GLU A 82 -15.76 -9.97 -19.93
N GLY A 83 -14.47 -10.27 -19.71
CA GLY A 83 -13.47 -10.44 -20.78
C GLY A 83 -13.04 -9.12 -21.43
N ALA A 84 -13.53 -7.99 -20.91
CA ALA A 84 -13.19 -6.64 -21.33
C ALA A 84 -13.28 -5.69 -20.13
N VAL A 85 -12.61 -4.54 -20.24
CA VAL A 85 -12.66 -3.47 -19.24
C VAL A 85 -12.95 -2.14 -19.91
N THR A 86 -13.72 -1.30 -19.23
CA THR A 86 -13.91 0.07 -19.67
C THR A 86 -12.67 0.91 -19.35
N ARG A 87 -12.47 1.99 -20.11
CA ARG A 87 -11.42 2.98 -19.82
C ARG A 87 -11.54 3.53 -18.41
N PHE A 88 -12.75 3.79 -17.94
CA PHE A 88 -12.99 4.23 -16.58
C PHE A 88 -12.47 3.23 -15.54
N GLU A 89 -12.73 1.93 -15.71
CA GLU A 89 -12.24 0.88 -14.81
C GLU A 89 -10.70 0.81 -14.81
N ILE A 90 -10.05 0.83 -15.98
CA ILE A 90 -8.58 0.86 -16.05
C ILE A 90 -8.03 2.12 -15.35
N GLU A 91 -8.60 3.29 -15.61
CA GLU A 91 -8.17 4.54 -14.99
C GLU A 91 -8.31 4.51 -13.47
N LEU A 92 -9.36 3.88 -12.95
CA LEU A 92 -9.52 3.66 -11.51
C LEU A 92 -8.43 2.75 -10.93
N LEU A 93 -8.02 1.69 -11.65
CA LEU A 93 -6.90 0.84 -11.23
C LEU A 93 -5.60 1.65 -11.15
N PHE A 94 -5.32 2.47 -12.18
CA PHE A 94 -4.15 3.36 -12.18
C PHE A 94 -4.17 4.36 -11.03
N ILE A 95 -5.31 5.01 -10.79
CA ILE A 95 -5.45 5.99 -9.70
C ILE A 95 -5.29 5.31 -8.34
N GLY A 96 -5.92 4.15 -8.13
CA GLY A 96 -5.83 3.44 -6.86
C GLY A 96 -4.41 2.95 -6.58
N LEU A 97 -3.71 2.37 -7.57
CA LEU A 97 -2.30 2.02 -7.44
C LEU A 97 -1.42 3.25 -7.16
N ALA A 98 -1.65 4.36 -7.85
CA ALA A 98 -0.90 5.60 -7.64
C ALA A 98 -1.11 6.19 -6.24
N LEU A 99 -2.34 6.10 -5.69
CA LEU A 99 -2.63 6.51 -4.31
C LEU A 99 -1.92 5.62 -3.30
N ILE A 100 -1.95 4.30 -3.49
CA ILE A 100 -1.24 3.38 -2.58
C ILE A 100 0.27 3.62 -2.65
N MET A 101 0.84 3.77 -3.84
CA MET A 101 2.26 4.09 -4.01
C MET A 101 2.63 5.44 -3.40
N MET A 102 1.79 6.47 -3.56
CA MET A 102 1.97 7.75 -2.90
C MET A 102 2.09 7.58 -1.38
N LEU A 103 1.17 6.83 -0.75
CA LEU A 103 1.22 6.57 0.69
C LEU A 103 2.49 5.82 1.08
N LEU A 104 2.91 4.84 0.27
CA LEU A 104 4.13 4.08 0.51
C LEU A 104 5.37 4.98 0.46
N TRP A 105 5.45 5.91 -0.50
CA TRP A 105 6.51 6.92 -0.56
C TRP A 105 6.55 7.77 0.71
N MET A 106 5.39 8.20 1.23
CA MET A 106 5.30 9.07 2.40
C MET A 106 5.90 8.44 3.66
N ILE A 107 5.77 7.12 3.84
CA ILE A 107 6.08 6.42 5.10
C ILE A 107 7.36 5.58 5.04
N LEU A 108 8.23 5.80 4.06
CA LEU A 108 9.46 5.01 3.93
C LEU A 108 10.31 5.08 5.21
N PRO A 109 10.70 3.93 5.80
CA PRO A 109 11.52 3.90 7.00
C PRO A 109 12.99 4.27 6.71
N PRO A 110 13.78 4.65 7.72
CA PRO A 110 15.18 5.00 7.51
C PRO A 110 16.04 3.80 7.06
N GLY A 111 17.05 4.09 6.23
CA GLY A 111 18.10 3.13 5.84
C GLY A 111 17.66 2.09 4.81
N ARG A 112 18.27 0.89 4.87
CA ARG A 112 18.02 -0.21 3.93
C ARG A 112 16.59 -0.73 3.96
N LEU A 113 15.89 -0.51 5.08
CA LEU A 113 14.51 -0.96 5.26
C LEU A 113 13.55 -0.29 4.26
N ALA A 114 13.79 0.97 3.85
CA ALA A 114 12.98 1.61 2.80
C ALA A 114 13.03 0.86 1.48
N LEU A 115 14.24 0.47 1.04
CA LEU A 115 14.41 -0.27 -0.21
C LEU A 115 13.73 -1.64 -0.13
N LEU A 116 13.88 -2.35 0.99
CA LEU A 116 13.24 -3.65 1.18
C LEU A 116 11.72 -3.54 1.27
N MET A 117 11.20 -2.48 1.88
CA MET A 117 9.77 -2.21 1.89
C MET A 117 9.23 -2.04 0.46
N LEU A 118 9.91 -1.27 -0.39
CA LEU A 118 9.54 -1.13 -1.80
C LEU A 118 9.60 -2.47 -2.56
N LEU A 119 10.64 -3.27 -2.33
CA LEU A 119 10.86 -4.53 -3.05
C LEU A 119 9.97 -5.69 -2.57
N THR A 120 9.35 -5.59 -1.40
CA THR A 120 8.48 -6.65 -0.87
C THR A 120 6.99 -6.37 -1.12
N LYS A 121 6.65 -5.14 -1.51
CA LYS A 121 5.29 -4.69 -1.70
C LYS A 121 4.82 -4.94 -3.14
N PRO A 122 3.77 -5.77 -3.37
CA PRO A 122 3.30 -6.07 -4.73
C PRO A 122 2.87 -4.82 -5.51
N GLU A 123 2.39 -3.79 -4.81
CA GLU A 123 2.00 -2.49 -5.34
C GLU A 123 3.11 -1.85 -6.18
N THR A 124 4.38 -1.98 -5.76
CA THR A 124 5.53 -1.40 -6.47
C THR A 124 5.65 -2.01 -7.86
N TYR A 125 5.58 -3.34 -7.95
CA TYR A 125 5.73 -4.05 -9.22
C TYR A 125 4.50 -3.88 -10.11
N LEU A 126 3.29 -3.98 -9.53
CA LEU A 126 2.04 -3.77 -10.26
C LEU A 126 1.99 -2.36 -10.85
N SER A 127 2.38 -1.34 -10.08
CA SER A 127 2.44 0.04 -10.57
C SER A 127 3.43 0.17 -11.73
N ILE A 128 4.64 -0.37 -11.60
CA ILE A 128 5.65 -0.31 -12.69
C ILE A 128 5.13 -1.00 -13.94
N ILE A 129 4.56 -2.20 -13.82
CA ILE A 129 4.02 -2.97 -14.94
C ILE A 129 2.87 -2.21 -15.60
N MET A 130 1.95 -1.66 -14.82
CA MET A 130 0.81 -0.88 -15.32
C MET A 130 1.28 0.35 -16.11
N PHE A 131 2.17 1.15 -15.54
CA PHE A 131 2.71 2.33 -16.24
C PHE A 131 3.52 1.98 -17.49
N TYR A 132 4.31 0.91 -17.43
CA TYR A 132 5.17 0.55 -18.54
C TYR A 132 4.40 -0.07 -19.71
N LEU A 133 3.40 -0.91 -19.44
CA LEU A 133 2.71 -1.69 -20.49
C LEU A 133 1.35 -1.11 -20.92
N PHE A 134 0.69 -0.31 -20.07
CA PHE A 134 -0.72 0.05 -20.27
C PHE A 134 -1.02 1.55 -20.09
N SER A 135 0.01 2.41 -20.06
CA SER A 135 -0.18 3.86 -19.90
C SER A 135 -0.84 4.53 -21.11
N ASP A 136 -0.84 3.89 -22.27
CA ASP A 136 -1.56 4.31 -23.47
C ASP A 136 -3.09 4.12 -23.36
N LEU A 137 -3.54 3.22 -22.47
CA LEU A 137 -4.95 2.95 -22.24
C LEU A 137 -5.65 4.04 -21.42
N ILE A 138 -4.89 4.85 -20.68
CA ILE A 138 -5.43 5.93 -19.85
C ILE A 138 -5.33 7.29 -20.54
N ARG A 139 -6.20 8.22 -20.14
CA ARG A 139 -6.09 9.60 -20.59
C ARG A 139 -4.86 10.29 -20.03
N ILE A 140 -4.34 11.26 -20.77
CA ILE A 140 -3.13 12.01 -20.39
C ILE A 140 -3.32 12.77 -19.07
N GLU A 141 -4.54 13.26 -18.78
CA GLU A 141 -4.88 13.91 -17.52
C GLU A 141 -4.76 12.94 -16.35
N ILE A 142 -5.18 11.70 -16.53
CA ILE A 142 -5.08 10.65 -15.51
C ILE A 142 -3.63 10.21 -15.31
N PHE A 143 -2.87 10.11 -16.40
CA PHE A 143 -1.43 9.86 -16.33
C PHE A 143 -0.71 10.92 -15.48
N PHE A 144 -0.95 12.21 -15.75
CA PHE A 144 -0.35 13.29 -14.98
C PHE A 144 -0.85 13.36 -13.54
N LEU A 145 -2.13 13.04 -13.30
CA LEU A 145 -2.67 12.93 -11.94
C LEU A 145 -1.91 11.88 -11.12
N CYS A 146 -1.71 10.69 -11.69
CA CYS A 146 -1.00 9.61 -11.02
C CYS A 146 0.48 9.93 -10.78
N LEU A 147 1.13 10.59 -11.74
CA LEU A 147 2.49 11.10 -11.56
C LEU A 147 2.53 12.15 -10.44
N GLY A 148 1.54 13.04 -10.39
CA GLY A 148 1.36 14.05 -9.35
C GLY A 148 1.26 13.42 -7.95
N PHE A 149 0.47 12.35 -7.79
CA PHE A 149 0.40 11.62 -6.51
C PHE A 149 1.74 11.05 -6.09
N ASN A 150 2.48 10.40 -6.99
CA ASN A 150 3.80 9.85 -6.66
C ASN A 150 4.81 10.96 -6.26
N ILE A 151 4.85 12.07 -7.01
CA ILE A 151 5.68 13.22 -6.68
C ILE A 151 5.29 13.80 -5.32
N TRP A 152 3.98 13.93 -5.04
CA TRP A 152 3.50 14.41 -3.75
C TRP A 152 3.93 13.51 -2.59
N GLY A 153 3.88 12.19 -2.76
CA GLY A 153 4.37 11.23 -1.78
C GLY A 153 5.84 11.45 -1.43
N LEU A 154 6.69 11.68 -2.44
CA LEU A 154 8.10 12.01 -2.26
C LEU A 154 8.29 13.37 -1.56
N ILE A 155 7.51 14.39 -1.94
CA ILE A 155 7.56 15.71 -1.28
C ILE A 155 7.27 15.58 0.21
N VAL A 156 6.19 14.89 0.57
CA VAL A 156 5.81 14.66 1.97
C VAL A 156 6.88 13.85 2.70
N TYR A 157 7.46 12.83 2.08
CA TYR A 157 8.56 12.06 2.66
C TYR A 157 9.74 12.96 3.07
N PHE A 158 10.24 13.80 2.15
CA PHE A 158 11.40 14.65 2.42
C PHE A 158 11.08 15.85 3.32
N LEU A 159 9.90 16.45 3.19
CA LEU A 159 9.55 17.69 3.87
C LEU A 159 8.82 17.50 5.20
N ASN A 160 8.14 16.36 5.40
CA ASN A 160 7.38 16.07 6.61
C ASN A 160 7.96 14.86 7.36
N THR A 161 7.95 13.67 6.76
CA THR A 161 8.31 12.42 7.46
C THR A 161 9.74 12.45 7.99
N ARG A 162 10.71 12.79 7.14
CA ARG A 162 12.12 12.89 7.54
C ARG A 162 12.39 14.03 8.52
N LYS A 163 11.55 15.06 8.56
CA LYS A 163 11.71 16.20 9.47
C LYS A 163 11.08 15.95 10.84
N ASN A 164 10.03 15.14 10.92
CA ASN A 164 9.39 14.82 12.19
C ASN A 164 10.14 13.74 12.97
N ILE A 165 10.84 12.83 12.27
CA ILE A 165 11.65 11.78 12.91
C ILE A 165 13.11 12.26 12.97
N ILE A 166 13.50 12.86 14.11
CA ILE A 166 14.85 13.39 14.34
C ILE A 166 15.52 12.62 15.49
N PRO A 167 16.70 11.99 15.27
CA PRO A 167 17.41 11.85 14.00
C PRO A 167 16.79 10.76 13.09
N PHE A 168 16.76 11.01 11.77
CA PHE A 168 16.24 10.04 10.78
C PHE A 168 17.21 8.87 10.55
N THR A 169 17.33 7.99 11.53
CA THR A 169 18.27 6.86 11.57
C THR A 169 17.55 5.57 11.95
N TYR A 170 18.08 4.43 11.50
CA TYR A 170 17.49 3.14 11.85
C TYR A 170 17.50 2.89 13.36
N LYS A 171 18.58 3.24 14.06
CA LYS A 171 18.66 3.10 15.52
C LYS A 171 17.52 3.82 16.24
N ARG A 172 17.23 5.08 15.88
CA ARG A 172 16.10 5.81 16.46
C ARG A 172 14.77 5.09 16.22
N PHE A 173 14.55 4.66 14.98
CA PHE A 173 13.32 3.94 14.59
C PHE A 173 13.18 2.60 15.30
N HIS A 174 14.28 1.87 15.49
CA HIS A 174 14.35 0.64 16.26
C HIS A 174 13.96 0.87 17.73
N ASP A 175 14.53 1.89 18.37
CA ASP A 175 14.23 2.23 19.77
C ASP A 175 12.73 2.58 19.92
N ASP A 176 12.16 3.32 18.97
CA ASP A 176 10.72 3.66 18.93
C ASP A 176 9.84 2.40 18.76
N ILE A 177 10.27 1.41 17.98
CA ILE A 177 9.57 0.13 17.81
C ILE A 177 9.57 -0.69 19.11
N PHE A 178 10.70 -0.69 19.82
CA PHE A 178 10.82 -1.34 21.12
C PHE A 178 9.90 -0.67 22.14
N GLU A 179 9.87 0.66 22.19
CA GLU A 179 8.97 1.42 23.06
C GLU A 179 7.49 1.16 22.73
N ALA A 180 7.16 1.02 21.44
CA ALA A 180 5.82 0.62 21.00
C ALA A 180 5.44 -0.82 21.37
N GLY A 181 6.35 -1.59 21.98
CA GLY A 181 6.09 -2.94 22.48
C GLY A 181 5.85 -3.98 21.38
N ILE A 182 6.41 -3.76 20.18
CA ILE A 182 6.27 -4.69 19.06
C ILE A 182 6.93 -6.04 19.42
N PRO A 183 6.37 -7.20 19.03
CA PRO A 183 6.94 -8.50 19.37
C PRO A 183 8.40 -8.65 18.93
N GLU A 184 9.27 -9.17 19.80
CA GLU A 184 10.71 -9.34 19.53
C GLU A 184 11.00 -10.10 18.22
N SER A 185 10.17 -11.09 17.88
CA SER A 185 10.33 -11.85 16.63
C SER A 185 10.22 -10.96 15.39
N ARG A 186 9.33 -9.97 15.42
CA ARG A 186 9.14 -9.00 14.35
C ARG A 186 10.28 -7.98 14.31
N ILE A 187 10.73 -7.53 15.48
CA ILE A 187 11.90 -6.65 15.60
C ILE A 187 13.13 -7.32 14.99
N LYS A 188 13.47 -8.56 15.41
CA LYS A 188 14.60 -9.32 14.86
C LYS A 188 14.54 -9.49 13.34
N ALA A 189 13.35 -9.68 12.79
CA ALA A 189 13.17 -9.75 11.35
C ALA A 189 13.48 -8.39 10.68
N MET A 190 13.04 -7.29 11.28
CA MET A 190 13.33 -5.93 10.81
C MET A 190 14.82 -5.59 10.94
N ASP A 191 15.49 -6.00 12.02
CA ASP A 191 16.92 -5.77 12.23
C ASP A 191 17.75 -6.47 11.15
N LYS A 192 17.43 -7.74 10.89
CA LYS A 192 18.05 -8.52 9.82
C LYS A 192 17.87 -7.86 8.46
N MET A 193 16.67 -7.35 8.17
CA MET A 193 16.38 -6.62 6.93
C MET A 193 17.16 -5.30 6.86
N ALA A 194 17.25 -4.56 7.96
CA ALA A 194 17.99 -3.31 8.01
C ALA A 194 19.52 -3.51 7.99
N GLY A 195 20.00 -4.72 8.27
CA GLY A 195 21.41 -5.00 8.51
C GLY A 195 21.90 -4.38 9.81
N HIS A 196 21.03 -4.30 10.82
CA HIS A 196 21.38 -3.82 12.14
C HIS A 196 22.04 -4.96 12.92
N GLU A 197 23.29 -4.76 13.31
CA GLU A 197 23.99 -5.68 14.20
C GLU A 197 23.75 -5.23 15.64
N ASN A 198 23.34 -6.17 16.50
CA ASN A 198 23.17 -5.93 17.94
C ASN A 198 24.54 -5.59 18.55
N THR A 199 24.87 -4.30 18.65
CA THR A 199 26.00 -3.80 19.46
C THR A 199 25.52 -3.46 20.85
#